data_AF-A0AAV9FG50-F1
#
_entry.id   AF-A0AAV9FG50-F1
#
_cell.length_a   1.000
_cell.length_b   1.000
_cell.length_c   1.000
_cell.angle_alpha   90.00
_cell.angle_beta   90.00
_cell.angle_gamma   90.00
#
_symmetry.space_group_name_H-M   'P 1'
#
loop_
_entity.id
_entity.type
_entity.pdbx_description
1 polymer ?
#
loop_
_entity_poly.entity_id
_entity_poly.type
_entity_poly.pdbx_seq_one_letter_code
_entity_poly.pdbx_strand_id
1 'polypeptide(L)'
;MVEAVTETTTTTNTDVGKPTISTVVIIIAMQTEALPLVNKLQLSQDHHFVFPEGVPWVRYHGVYKDLQVNITWPGKDLLLSMQKKMFIDGSLDQLGAV
;
A
#
# COMPACT_ATOMS: atom_id res chain seq x y z
N MET A 1 54.08 -34.89 14.81
CA MET A 1 53.23 -35.38 13.71
C MET A 1 51.88 -35.71 14.36
N VAL A 2 51.00 -34.71 14.50
CA VAL A 2 49.75 -34.47 13.71
C VAL A 2 48.88 -35.73 13.61
N GLU A 3 47.58 -35.75 13.93
CA GLU A 3 46.52 -34.81 13.54
C GLU A 3 45.37 -34.67 14.56
N ALA A 4 44.63 -33.58 14.39
CA ALA A 4 43.41 -33.20 15.10
C ALA A 4 42.19 -34.00 14.65
N VAL A 5 41.25 -34.26 15.56
CA VAL A 5 39.86 -34.61 15.25
C VAL A 5 38.95 -33.65 16.02
N THR A 6 38.42 -32.68 15.28
CA THR A 6 37.29 -31.84 15.65
C THR A 6 36.00 -32.60 15.36
N GLU A 7 35.06 -32.68 16.31
CA GLU A 7 33.64 -32.89 15.98
C GLU A 7 32.71 -32.45 17.12
N THR A 8 32.26 -31.20 16.96
CA THR A 8 30.89 -30.72 17.15
C THR A 8 30.15 -31.03 18.47
N THR A 9 30.40 -30.19 19.48
CA THR A 9 29.38 -29.91 20.50
C THR A 9 28.24 -29.15 19.82
N THR A 10 27.09 -29.80 19.68
CA THR A 10 25.81 -29.19 19.30
C THR A 10 25.45 -28.11 20.32
N THR A 11 25.90 -26.88 20.07
CA THR A 11 25.37 -25.71 20.76
C THR A 11 24.04 -25.37 20.10
N THR A 12 22.94 -25.93 20.61
CA THR A 12 21.60 -25.38 20.36
C THR A 12 21.50 -24.04 21.09
N ASN A 13 22.14 -23.02 20.53
CA ASN A 13 21.82 -21.63 20.84
C ASN A 13 20.50 -21.32 20.15
N THR A 14 19.39 -21.67 20.78
CA THR A 14 18.12 -20.99 20.53
C THR A 14 18.23 -19.59 21.11
N ASP A 15 18.95 -18.72 20.40
CA ASP A 15 18.61 -17.30 20.37
C ASP A 15 17.20 -17.27 19.77
N VAL A 16 16.17 -17.24 20.62
CA VAL A 16 14.82 -16.91 20.17
C VAL A 16 14.87 -15.44 19.81
N GLY A 17 15.42 -15.17 18.63
CA GLY A 17 15.62 -13.84 18.10
C GLY A 17 14.31 -13.10 18.17
N LYS A 18 14.33 -11.96 18.86
CA LYS A 18 13.22 -11.00 18.95
C LYS A 18 12.48 -10.93 17.59
N PRO A 19 11.15 -11.09 17.57
CA PRO A 19 10.42 -11.12 16.32
C PRO A 19 10.65 -9.81 15.55
N THR A 20 11.14 -9.93 14.32
CA THR A 20 11.36 -8.80 13.43
C THR A 20 10.04 -8.31 12.84
N ILE A 21 9.98 -7.04 12.48
CA ILE A 21 8.80 -6.48 11.82
C ILE A 21 8.72 -7.09 10.42
N SER A 22 7.64 -7.83 10.17
CA SER A 22 7.38 -8.50 8.89
C SER A 22 6.44 -7.70 7.99
N THR A 23 5.65 -6.77 8.54
CA THR A 23 4.65 -6.00 7.79
C THR A 23 4.46 -4.60 8.36
N VAL A 24 4.36 -3.61 7.48
CA VAL A 24 4.02 -2.22 7.80
C VAL A 24 2.82 -1.79 6.96
N VAL A 25 1.85 -1.15 7.62
CA VAL A 25 0.71 -0.49 6.98
C VAL A 25 0.83 1.01 7.21
N ILE A 26 0.80 1.79 6.14
CA ILE A 26 0.89 3.25 6.15
C ILE A 26 -0.43 3.80 5.65
N ILE A 27 -1.10 4.60 6.49
CA ILE A 27 -2.34 5.28 6.12
C ILE A 27 -2.01 6.73 5.78
N ILE A 28 -2.30 7.13 4.54
CA ILE A 28 -2.00 8.47 4.03
C ILE A 28 -3.31 9.12 3.61
N ALA A 29 -3.55 10.35 4.03
CA ALA A 29 -4.79 11.04 3.72
C ALA A 29 -4.84 11.51 2.27
N MET A 30 -3.72 12.00 1.73
CA MET A 30 -3.65 12.58 0.40
C MET A 30 -2.97 11.66 -0.62
N GLN A 31 -3.60 11.46 -1.78
CA GLN A 31 -3.04 10.66 -2.88
C GLN A 31 -1.65 11.17 -3.32
N THR A 32 -1.48 12.50 -3.32
CA THR A 32 -0.24 13.17 -3.74
C THR A 32 0.96 12.87 -2.83
N GLU A 33 0.71 12.58 -1.55
CA GLU A 33 1.75 12.18 -0.59
C GLU A 33 2.05 10.68 -0.67
N ALA A 34 1.06 9.88 -1.08
CA ALA A 34 1.22 8.44 -1.25
C ALA A 34 2.00 8.07 -2.52
N LEU A 35 1.75 8.75 -3.64
CA LEU A 35 2.34 8.47 -4.96
C LEU A 35 3.89 8.42 -4.97
N PRO A 36 4.62 9.38 -4.36
CA PRO A 36 6.08 9.32 -4.29
C PRO A 36 6.60 8.06 -3.59
N LEU A 37 5.93 7.62 -2.53
CA LEU A 37 6.30 6.40 -1.79
C LEU A 37 5.96 5.15 -2.58
N VAL A 38 4.80 5.10 -3.21
CA VAL A 38 4.38 4.01 -4.10
C VAL A 38 5.41 3.81 -5.21
N ASN A 39 5.84 4.90 -5.86
CA ASN A 39 6.83 4.83 -6.94
C ASN A 39 8.21 4.42 -6.43
N LYS A 40 8.66 4.98 -5.30
CA LYS A 40 9.97 4.67 -4.71
C LYS A 40 10.08 3.22 -4.24
N LEU A 41 8.98 2.67 -3.73
CA LEU A 41 8.89 1.30 -3.23
C LEU A 41 8.37 0.32 -4.30
N GLN A 42 8.10 0.80 -5.52
CA GLN A 42 7.57 0.02 -6.65
C GLN A 42 6.32 -0.80 -6.28
N LEU A 43 5.43 -0.21 -5.49
CA LEU A 43 4.22 -0.88 -5.03
C LEU A 43 3.18 -0.95 -6.15
N SER A 44 2.41 -2.04 -6.16
CA SER A 44 1.34 -2.25 -7.13
C SER A 44 -0.02 -1.95 -6.52
N GLN A 45 -0.89 -1.29 -7.27
CA GLN A 45 -2.27 -1.04 -6.84
C GLN A 45 -3.03 -2.37 -6.80
N ASP A 46 -3.64 -2.64 -5.65
CA ASP A 46 -4.54 -3.78 -5.53
C ASP A 46 -5.91 -3.44 -6.12
N HIS A 47 -6.44 -4.39 -6.88
CA HIS A 47 -7.75 -4.29 -7.53
C HIS A 47 -8.78 -5.19 -6.85
N HIS A 48 -8.38 -5.96 -5.83
CA HIS A 48 -9.31 -6.70 -5.01
C HIS A 48 -10.00 -5.77 -4.01
N PHE A 49 -11.31 -5.96 -3.85
CA PHE A 49 -12.11 -5.25 -2.85
C PHE A 49 -11.79 -5.79 -1.45
N VAL A 50 -10.73 -5.26 -0.85
CA VAL A 50 -10.34 -5.55 0.55
C VAL A 50 -11.18 -4.74 1.55
N PHE A 51 -11.87 -3.71 1.05
CA PHE A 51 -12.72 -2.83 1.84
C PHE A 51 -14.19 -3.04 1.48
N PRO A 52 -15.13 -2.80 2.41
CA PRO A 52 -16.55 -2.89 2.16
C PRO A 52 -16.99 -2.04 0.95
N GLU A 53 -18.03 -2.48 0.26
CA GLU A 53 -18.60 -1.69 -0.83
C GLU A 53 -19.08 -0.33 -0.32
N GLY A 54 -18.77 0.73 -1.08
CA GLY A 54 -19.18 2.11 -0.76
C GLY A 54 -18.08 3.00 -0.18
N VAL A 55 -16.90 2.47 0.15
CA VAL A 55 -15.74 3.31 0.51
C VAL A 55 -14.73 3.37 -0.64
N PRO A 56 -14.29 4.55 -1.09
CA PRO A 56 -13.41 4.67 -2.25
C PRO A 56 -11.93 4.36 -1.92
N TRP A 57 -11.69 3.54 -0.89
CA TRP A 57 -10.34 3.28 -0.38
C TRP A 57 -9.49 2.58 -1.42
N VAL A 58 -8.25 3.04 -1.54
CA VAL A 58 -7.27 2.49 -2.47
C VAL A 58 -6.10 1.94 -1.68
N ARG A 59 -5.67 0.73 -2.03
CA ARG A 59 -4.51 0.06 -1.44
C ARG A 59 -3.42 -0.17 -2.48
N TYR A 60 -2.19 0.14 -2.11
CA TYR A 60 -0.99 -0.28 -2.80
C TYR A 60 -0.27 -1.30 -1.93
N HIS A 61 0.24 -2.36 -2.53
CA HIS A 61 0.92 -3.45 -1.83
C HIS A 61 2.22 -3.82 -2.55
N GLY A 62 3.18 -4.35 -1.79
CA GLY A 62 4.44 -4.83 -2.31
C GLY A 62 5.38 -5.29 -1.21
N VAL A 63 6.56 -5.73 -1.61
CA VAL A 63 7.60 -6.21 -0.69
C VAL A 63 8.86 -5.37 -0.89
N TYR A 64 9.41 -4.84 0.19
CA TYR A 64 10.66 -4.09 0.21
C TYR A 64 11.62 -4.70 1.22
N LYS A 65 12.73 -5.31 0.75
CA LYS A 65 13.75 -5.93 1.62
C LYS A 65 13.15 -6.87 2.68
N ASP A 66 12.31 -7.80 2.22
CA ASP A 66 11.60 -8.78 3.06
C ASP A 66 10.54 -8.21 4.01
N LEU A 67 10.29 -6.89 3.93
CA LEU A 67 9.20 -6.23 4.63
C LEU A 67 7.99 -6.08 3.72
N GLN A 68 6.84 -6.61 4.12
CA GLN A 68 5.59 -6.35 3.41
C GLN A 68 5.13 -4.92 3.70
N VAL A 69 4.96 -4.13 2.65
CA VAL A 69 4.53 -2.73 2.76
C VAL A 69 3.16 -2.58 2.11
N ASN A 70 2.22 -2.05 2.88
CA ASN A 70 0.89 -1.69 2.41
C ASN A 70 0.69 -0.20 2.62
N ILE A 71 0.31 0.53 1.57
CA ILE A 71 -0.07 1.93 1.65
C ILE A 71 -1.55 2.05 1.31
N THR A 72 -2.34 2.63 2.20
CA THR A 72 -3.78 2.84 1.99
C THR A 72 -4.11 4.32 2.10
N TRP A 73 -4.97 4.80 1.21
CA TRP A 73 -5.52 6.15 1.28
C TRP A 73 -7.04 6.12 1.05
N PRO A 74 -7.78 7.09 1.63
CA PRO A 74 -9.25 7.00 1.72
C PRO A 74 -9.96 7.11 0.37
N GLY A 75 -9.25 7.38 -0.72
CA GLY A 75 -9.86 7.58 -2.02
C GLY A 75 -10.25 9.02 -2.29
N LYS A 76 -10.69 9.25 -3.52
CA LYS A 76 -11.23 10.54 -3.91
C LYS A 76 -12.66 10.65 -3.37
N ASP A 77 -13.00 11.81 -2.81
CA ASP A 77 -14.36 12.08 -2.37
C ASP A 77 -15.34 11.99 -3.55
N LEU A 78 -16.27 11.05 -3.44
CA LEU A 78 -17.28 10.77 -4.45
C LEU A 78 -18.25 11.95 -4.60
N LEU A 79 -18.58 12.65 -3.51
CA LEU A 79 -19.53 13.77 -3.55
C LEU A 79 -18.99 14.93 -4.39
N LEU A 80 -17.72 15.28 -4.21
CA LEU A 80 -17.06 16.31 -5.01
C LEU A 80 -16.94 15.91 -6.48
N SER A 81 -16.70 14.63 -6.76
CA SER A 81 -16.62 14.13 -8.14
C SER A 81 -17.98 14.15 -8.86
N MET A 82 -19.06 13.82 -8.15
CA MET A 82 -20.43 13.87 -8.66
C MET A 82 -20.90 15.30 -8.87
N GLN A 83 -20.60 16.23 -7.95
CA GLN A 83 -20.91 17.65 -8.10
C GLN A 83 -20.21 18.26 -9.32
N LYS A 84 -18.93 17.93 -9.52
CA LYS A 84 -18.20 18.37 -10.72
C LYS A 84 -18.82 17.84 -12.00
N LYS A 85 -19.25 16.56 -12.01
CA LYS A 85 -19.93 15.95 -13.16
C LYS A 85 -21.28 16.61 -13.45
N MET A 86 -22.07 16.88 -12.42
CA MET A 86 -23.34 17.60 -12.55
C MET A 86 -23.15 19.03 -13.06
N PHE A 87 -22.12 19.73 -12.59
CA PHE A 87 -21.82 21.10 -13.01
C PHE A 87 -21.39 21.19 -14.49
N ILE A 88 -20.56 20.26 -14.97
CA ILE A 88 -20.15 20.24 -16.39
C ILE A 88 -21.29 19.81 -17.31
N ASP A 89 -22.12 18.84 -16.89
CA ASP A 89 -23.24 18.37 -17.70
C ASP A 89 -24.35 19.44 -17.77
N GLY A 90 -24.68 20.11 -16.65
CA GLY A 90 -25.69 21.17 -16.61
C GLY A 90 -25.30 22.49 -17.32
N SER A 91 -24.02 22.65 -17.69
CA SER A 91 -23.54 23.80 -18.46
C SER A 91 -23.66 23.58 -19.97
N LEU A 92 -23.64 22.33 -20.44
CA LEU A 92 -23.65 21.99 -21.86
C LEU A 92 -25.04 22.20 -22.51
N ASP A 93 -26.11 22.07 -21.74
CA ASP A 93 -27.50 22.24 -22.22
C ASP A 93 -27.91 23.71 -22.44
N GLN A 94 -27.08 24.70 -22.10
CA GLN A 94 -27.42 26.13 -22.24
C GLN A 94 -26.84 26.81 -23.49
N LEU A 95 -26.10 26.11 -24.35
CA LEU A 95 -25.49 26.68 -25.56
C LEU A 95 -26.13 26.21 -26.88
N GLY A 96 -27.27 25.51 -26.82
CA GLY A 96 -27.95 24.96 -28.00
C GLY A 96 -29.30 25.59 -28.37
N ALA A 97 -29.71 26.67 -27.71
CA ALA A 97 -31.04 27.28 -27.92
C ALA A 97 -30.97 28.81 -28.06
N VAL A 98 -30.39 29.31 -29.16
CA VAL A 98 -30.73 30.60 -29.79
C VAL A 98 -30.54 30.46 -31.30
#